data_AF-A0AAJ1B3S9-F1
#
_entry.id   AF-A0AAJ1B3S9-F1
#
_cell.length_a   1.000
_cell.length_b   1.000
_cell.length_c   1.000
_cell.angle_alpha   90.00
_cell.angle_beta   90.00
_cell.angle_gamma   90.00
#
_symmetry.space_group_name_H-M   'P 1'
#
loop_
_entity.id
_entity.type
_entity.pdbx_description
1 polymer ?
#
loop_
_entity_poly.entity_id
_entity_poly.type
_entity_poly.pdbx_seq_one_letter_code
_entity_poly.pdbx_strand_id
1 'polypeptide(L)' 'TPIFAGLVKCADCGWSMRFATNKANKTPYSYYSCSFYGQFGKGYCSMHYIRYDVVIRQIKRCRFHQIKTGLS' A
#
# COMPACT_ATOMS: atom_id res chain seq x y z
N THR A 1 -13.24 11.25 -0.67
CA THR A 1 -12.75 10.26 -1.65
C THR A 1 -11.36 9.80 -1.25
N PRO A 2 -11.09 8.49 -1.10
CA PRO A 2 -9.75 7.99 -0.77
C PRO A 2 -8.81 8.17 -1.98
N ILE A 3 -7.88 9.12 -1.87
CA ILE A 3 -6.98 9.61 -2.95
C ILE A 3 -6.12 8.50 -3.58
N PHE A 4 -6.02 7.33 -2.93
CA PHE A 4 -5.16 6.21 -3.33
C PHE A 4 -5.92 4.90 -3.59
N ALA A 5 -7.27 4.92 -3.63
CA ALA A 5 -8.03 3.72 -3.94
C ALA A 5 -7.74 3.27 -5.39
N GLY A 6 -7.11 2.10 -5.54
CA GLY A 6 -6.75 1.51 -6.84
C GLY A 6 -5.31 1.77 -7.32
N LEU A 7 -4.57 2.69 -6.69
CA LEU A 7 -3.16 2.96 -7.02
C LEU A 7 -2.20 1.94 -6.40
N VAL A 8 -2.52 1.46 -5.20
CA VAL A 8 -1.67 0.50 -4.49
C VAL A 8 -2.02 -0.93 -4.93
N LYS A 9 -1.09 -1.57 -5.62
CA LYS A 9 -1.18 -2.96 -6.08
C LYS A 9 -0.15 -3.83 -5.36
N CYS A 10 -0.49 -5.10 -5.19
CA CYS A 10 0.45 -6.09 -4.67
C CYS A 10 1.55 -6.35 -5.71
N ALA A 11 2.82 -6.36 -5.27
CA ALA A 11 3.96 -6.60 -6.16
C ALA A 11 4.00 -8.06 -6.67
N ASP A 12 3.54 -9.01 -5.86
CA ASP A 12 3.67 -10.43 -6.16
C ASP A 12 2.51 -10.95 -7.03
N CYS A 13 1.26 -10.54 -6.74
CA CYS A 13 0.09 -11.01 -7.48
C CYS A 13 -0.53 -9.96 -8.42
N GLY A 14 -0.08 -8.69 -8.39
CA GLY A 14 -0.61 -7.62 -9.24
C GLY A 14 -2.04 -7.15 -8.92
N TRP A 15 -2.72 -7.78 -7.95
CA TRP A 15 -4.08 -7.42 -7.54
C TRP A 15 -4.12 -6.13 -6.71
N SER A 16 -5.30 -5.51 -6.70
CA SER A 16 -5.56 -4.31 -5.91
C SER A 16 -5.48 -4.59 -4.41
N MET A 17 -4.86 -3.67 -3.67
CA MET A 17 -4.86 -3.72 -2.21
C MET A 17 -6.07 -2.98 -1.63
N ARG A 18 -6.67 -3.56 -0.60
CA ARG A 18 -7.76 -2.97 0.16
C ARG A 18 -7.22 -2.05 1.24
N PHE A 19 -7.81 -0.86 1.37
CA PHE A 19 -7.53 0.05 2.47
C PHE A 19 -8.39 -0.31 3.69
N ALA A 20 -7.75 -0.45 4.85
CA ALA A 20 -8.42 -0.66 6.12
C ALA A 20 -7.77 0.20 7.21
N THR A 21 -8.59 0.65 8.16
CA THR A 21 -8.13 1.40 9.33
C THR A 21 -8.46 0.59 10.56
N ASN A 22 -7.43 0.20 11.31
CA ASN A 22 -7.63 -0.39 12.62
C ASN A 22 -7.97 0.74 13.59
N LYS A 23 -9.21 0.74 14.09
CA LYS A 23 -9.70 1.67 15.11
C LYS A 23 -9.78 1.03 16.51
N ALA A 24 -9.44 -0.25 16.61
CA ALA A 24 -9.56 -1.03 17.85
C ALA A 24 -8.38 -0.78 18.81
N ASN A 25 -7.22 -0.38 18.29
CA ASN A 25 -6.05 -0.06 19.11
C ASN A 25 -6.09 1.39 19.63
N LYS A 26 -5.45 1.61 20.80
CA LYS A 26 -5.26 2.95 21.42
C LYS A 26 -4.69 3.99 20.45
N THR A 27 -3.93 3.54 19.45
CA THR A 27 -3.42 4.37 18.35
C THR A 27 -4.01 3.85 17.03
N PRO A 28 -4.94 4.60 16.40
CA PRO A 28 -5.51 4.18 15.13
C PRO A 28 -4.46 4.23 14.03
N TYR A 29 -4.38 3.18 13.22
CA TYR A 29 -3.47 3.11 12.08
C TYR A 29 -4.18 2.59 10.83
N SER A 30 -3.82 3.18 9.70
CA SER A 30 -4.30 2.76 8.39
C SER A 30 -3.28 1.90 7.67
N TYR A 31 -3.76 0.89 6.97
CA TYR A 31 -2.94 -0.07 6.26
C TYR A 31 -3.62 -0.54 4.98
N TYR A 32 -2.81 -1.03 4.06
CA TYR A 32 -3.22 -1.72 2.86
C TYR A 32 -2.97 -3.21 3.04
N SER A 33 -3.97 -4.03 2.72
CA SER A 33 -3.84 -5.49 2.67
C SER A 33 -4.17 -6.01 1.28
N CYS A 34 -3.52 -7.09 0.85
CA CYS A 34 -3.84 -7.69 -0.45
C CYS A 34 -5.28 -8.23 -0.45
N SER A 35 -6.11 -7.76 -1.38
CA SER A 35 -7.51 -8.21 -1.50
C SER A 35 -7.59 -9.68 -1.94
N PHE A 36 -6.61 -10.13 -2.72
CA PHE A 36 -6.54 -11.49 -3.25
C PHE A 36 -6.28 -12.51 -2.13
N TYR A 37 -5.39 -12.17 -1.18
CA TYR A 37 -5.18 -12.98 0.03
C TYR A 37 -6.47 -13.09 0.87
N GLY A 38 -7.17 -11.96 1.07
CA GLY A 38 -8.40 -11.94 1.86
C GLY A 38 -9.58 -12.70 1.24
N GLN A 39 -9.62 -12.82 -0.09
CA GLN A 39 -10.69 -13.53 -0.81
C GLN A 39 -10.35 -15.01 -1.07
N PHE A 40 -9.12 -15.32 -1.48
CA PHE A 40 -8.74 -16.66 -1.98
C PHE A 40 -7.80 -17.42 -1.03
N GLY A 41 -7.29 -16.76 0.01
CA GLY A 41 -6.44 -17.38 1.04
C GLY A 41 -4.99 -17.61 0.62
N LYS A 42 -4.26 -18.36 1.47
CA LYS A 42 -2.79 -18.58 1.39
C LYS A 42 -2.29 -19.29 0.11
N GLY A 43 -3.18 -19.90 -0.68
CA GLY A 43 -2.78 -20.65 -1.88
C GLY A 43 -2.41 -19.76 -3.07
N TYR A 44 -2.79 -18.49 -3.05
CA TYR A 44 -2.73 -17.62 -4.23
C TYR A 44 -1.87 -16.37 -4.03
N CYS A 45 -1.62 -15.97 -2.78
CA CYS A 45 -0.82 -14.81 -2.43
C CYS A 45 -0.37 -14.95 -0.98
N SER A 46 0.82 -14.47 -0.63
CA SER A 46 1.27 -14.35 0.77
C SER A 46 0.50 -13.25 1.52
N MET A 47 0.59 -13.26 2.85
CA MET A 47 -0.04 -12.26 3.70
C MET A 47 0.66 -10.90 3.56
N HIS A 48 0.28 -10.12 2.55
CA HIS A 48 0.86 -8.80 2.31
C HIS A 48 0.14 -7.72 3.10
N TYR A 49 0.92 -6.98 3.89
CA TYR A 49 0.47 -5.84 4.65
C TYR A 49 1.45 -4.67 4.47
N ILE A 50 0.93 -3.47 4.22
CA ILE A 50 1.73 -2.25 4.08
C ILE A 50 1.07 -1.14 4.89
N ARG A 51 1.83 -0.45 5.75
CA ARG A 51 1.32 0.70 6.50
C ARG A 51 1.17 1.93 5.61
N TYR A 52 0.14 2.73 5.85
CA TYR A 52 -0.11 3.97 5.12
C TYR A 52 1.06 4.97 5.22
N ASP A 53 1.71 5.07 6.40
CA ASP A 53 2.89 5.94 6.59
C ASP A 53 4.03 5.62 5.60
N VAL A 54 4.31 4.33 5.39
CA VAL A 54 5.38 3.90 4.50
C VAL A 54 5.07 4.29 3.06
N VAL A 55 3.82 4.10 2.61
CA VAL A 55 3.38 4.50 1.26
C VAL A 55 3.54 6.01 1.07
N ILE A 56 3.05 6.82 2.01
CA ILE A 56 3.17 8.28 1.92
C ILE A 56 4.63 8.73 2.00
N ARG A 57 5.45 8.10 2.82
CA ARG A 57 6.89 8.36 2.90
C ARG A 57 7.57 8.08 1.56
N GLN A 58 7.29 6.94 0.92
CA GLN A 58 7.86 6.62 -0.39
C GLN A 58 7.35 7.56 -1.48
N ILE A 59 6.07 7.93 -1.50
CA ILE A 59 5.53 8.90 -2.46
C ILE A 59 6.21 10.27 -2.29
N LYS A 60 6.33 10.76 -1.05
CA LYS A 60 7.06 12.00 -0.74
C LYS A 60 8.53 11.91 -1.16
N ARG A 61 9.16 10.75 -0.99
CA ARG A 61 10.55 10.49 -1.37
C ARG A 61 10.72 10.46 -2.89
N CYS A 62 9.85 9.77 -3.62
CA CYS A 62 9.87 9.72 -5.09
C CYS A 62 9.57 11.08 -5.74
N ARG A 63 8.72 11.90 -5.11
CA ARG A 63 8.46 13.28 -5.58
C ARG A 63 9.70 14.19 -5.47
N PHE A 64 10.62 13.87 -4.56
CA PHE A 64 11.89 14.59 -4.43
C PHE A 64 13.03 13.96 -5.25
N HIS A 65 12.99 12.65 -5.52
CA HIS A 65 14.06 11.96 -6.25
C HIS A 65 13.96 12.12 -7.78
N GLN A 66 12.76 12.31 -8.34
CA GLN A 66 12.56 12.54 -9.78
C GLN A 66 13.01 13.93 -10.27
N ILE A 67 13.42 14.85 -9.39
CA ILE A 67 14.06 16.13 -9.80
C ILE A 67 15.60 15.98 -9.88
N LYS A 68 16.20 14.95 -9.27
CA LYS A 68 17.66 14.82 -9.16
C LYS A 68 18.30 13.83 -10.14
N THR A 69 17.55 13.19 -11.03
CA THR A 69 18.10 12.21 -11.99
C THR A 69 17.72 12.50 -13.44
N GLY A 70 17.64 13.78 -13.81
CA GLY A 70 17.23 14.23 -15.14
C GLY A 70 18.00 15.44 -15.68
N LEU A 71 19.27 15.60 -15.30
CA LEU A 71 20.21 16.47 -16.01
C LEU A 71 21.61 15.85 -15.95
N SER A 72 21.96 15.08 -16.98
CA SER A 72 23.32 14.72 -17.35
C SER A 72 23.32 14.54 -18.85
#